data_AF-A0A0G4IND1-F1
#
_entry.id   AF-A0A0G4IND1-F1
#
_cell.length_a   1.000
_cell.length_b   1.000
_cell.length_c   1.000
_cell.angle_alpha   90.00
_cell.angle_beta   90.00
_cell.angle_gamma   90.00
#
_symmetry.space_group_name_H-M   'P 1'
#
loop_
_entity.id
_entity.type
_entity.pdbx_description
1 polymer ?
#
loop_
_entity_poly.entity_id
_entity_poly.type
_entity_poly.pdbx_seq_one_letter_code
_entity_poly.pdbx_strand_id
1 'polypeptide(L)'
;MAARRLITDAELRQRKDDVWVAIHGKVYDLGRFEDHPGGMEILRYEAGKDATAQFEDIGHTRRARQDMDKYYVGEYAAVGSRSTVPSGHSPPPPVPSFLTSPPPPVSSSLTSSPPPMPSFPTSPAARPALKGEITGVQKVPLAPGHSAMDWVRVTSAMPTPNRTRYTMAQVAQHCTRNDAWIVLHGLVYDVTRYVDFHPGGPSEIMRGVGRDATQLFDATHPWVNVNFLLQKCCMGQLDIA
;
A
#
# COMPACT_ATOMS: atom_id res chain seq x y z
N MET A 1 -32.00 13.53 1.01
CA MET A 1 -30.55 13.62 1.29
C MET A 1 -30.40 13.84 2.78
N ALA A 2 -29.90 12.86 3.54
CA ALA A 2 -29.61 13.07 4.95
C ALA A 2 -28.52 14.15 5.07
N ALA A 3 -28.73 15.13 5.96
CA ALA A 3 -27.74 16.17 6.22
C ALA A 3 -26.44 15.52 6.70
N ARG A 4 -25.31 15.81 6.05
CA ARG A 4 -24.01 15.31 6.47
C ARG A 4 -23.64 15.99 7.79
N ARG A 5 -23.26 15.20 8.81
CA ARG A 5 -22.86 15.70 10.12
C ARG A 5 -21.59 16.52 9.98
N LEU A 6 -21.59 17.74 10.51
CA LEU A 6 -20.41 18.59 10.60
C LEU A 6 -19.69 18.30 11.93
N ILE A 7 -18.39 18.03 11.88
CA ILE A 7 -17.56 17.72 13.05
C ILE A 7 -16.52 18.82 13.20
N THR A 8 -16.47 19.43 14.37
CA THR A 8 -15.53 20.53 14.67
C THR A 8 -14.16 20.00 15.12
N ASP A 9 -13.13 20.82 15.03
CA ASP A 9 -11.81 20.51 15.62
C ASP A 9 -11.88 20.18 17.13
N ALA A 10 -12.70 20.92 17.89
CA ALA A 10 -12.88 20.67 19.31
C ALA A 10 -13.55 19.31 19.59
N GLU A 11 -14.51 18.91 18.76
CA GLU A 11 -15.17 17.61 18.85
C GLU A 11 -14.23 16.48 18.43
N LEU A 12 -13.49 16.65 17.33
CA LEU A 12 -12.50 15.69 16.85
C LEU A 12 -11.47 15.38 17.95
N ARG A 13 -10.94 16.39 18.63
CA ARG A 13 -9.95 16.25 19.71
C ARG A 13 -10.44 15.51 20.94
N GLN A 14 -11.76 15.42 21.17
CA GLN A 14 -12.35 14.67 22.28
C GLN A 14 -12.47 13.17 21.97
N ARG A 15 -12.35 12.78 20.70
CA ARG A 15 -12.56 11.41 20.22
C ARG A 15 -11.24 10.68 19.97
N LYS A 16 -10.26 10.90 20.85
CA LYS A 16 -8.93 10.26 20.78
C LYS A 16 -8.99 8.78 21.10
N ASP A 17 -9.79 8.41 22.10
CA ASP A 17 -9.98 7.02 22.51
C ASP A 17 -10.75 6.21 21.46
N ASP A 18 -11.64 6.88 20.73
CA ASP A 18 -12.39 6.31 19.60
C ASP A 18 -11.57 6.31 18.29
N VAL A 19 -10.33 6.83 18.30
CA VAL A 19 -9.42 6.88 17.15
C VAL A 19 -10.04 7.60 15.94
N TRP A 20 -10.68 8.74 16.19
CA TRP A 20 -11.21 9.56 15.10
C TRP A 20 -10.10 10.36 14.45
N VAL A 21 -10.04 10.37 13.12
CA VAL A 21 -9.02 11.10 12.36
C VAL A 21 -9.68 11.89 11.24
N ALA A 22 -9.27 13.15 11.05
CA ALA A 22 -9.68 13.94 9.90
C ALA A 22 -8.68 13.77 8.75
N ILE A 23 -9.19 13.46 7.56
CA ILE A 23 -8.42 13.29 6.32
C ILE A 23 -9.24 13.88 5.17
N HIS A 24 -8.67 14.83 4.42
CA HIS A 24 -9.30 15.52 3.28
C HIS A 24 -10.66 16.16 3.59
N GLY A 25 -10.75 16.84 4.74
CA GLY A 25 -11.99 17.51 5.13
C GLY A 25 -13.12 16.56 5.54
N LYS A 26 -12.82 15.28 5.80
CA LYS A 26 -13.76 14.28 6.29
C LYS A 26 -13.23 13.63 7.57
N VAL A 27 -14.11 13.25 8.48
CA VAL A 27 -13.77 12.53 9.71
C VAL A 27 -14.13 11.06 9.59
N TYR A 28 -13.22 10.20 10.05
CA TYR A 28 -13.36 8.74 10.03
C TYR A 28 -13.17 8.16 11.43
N ASP A 29 -14.01 7.19 11.79
CA ASP A 29 -13.90 6.40 13.03
C ASP A 29 -13.08 5.14 12.75
N LEU A 30 -11.79 5.18 13.11
CA LEU A 30 -10.86 4.08 12.85
C LEU A 30 -10.67 3.18 14.07
N GLY A 31 -11.47 3.33 15.14
CA GLY A 31 -11.36 2.51 16.34
C GLY A 31 -11.66 1.03 16.07
N ARG A 32 -12.39 0.73 14.99
CA ARG A 32 -12.73 -0.62 14.52
C ARG A 32 -11.96 -1.05 13.29
N PHE A 33 -10.98 -0.25 12.85
CA PHE A 33 -10.17 -0.59 11.70
C PHE A 33 -8.95 -1.36 12.18
N GLU A 34 -9.01 -2.69 12.22
CA GLU A 34 -7.92 -3.51 12.78
C GLU A 34 -6.77 -3.78 11.80
N ASP A 35 -7.03 -3.56 10.50
CA ASP A 35 -6.19 -3.94 9.36
C ASP A 35 -5.32 -2.79 8.81
N HIS A 36 -4.95 -1.82 9.64
CA HIS A 36 -4.00 -0.79 9.21
C HIS A 36 -2.58 -1.37 9.11
N PRO A 37 -1.93 -1.36 7.93
CA PRO A 37 -0.62 -1.97 7.74
C PRO A 37 0.53 -1.25 8.45
N GLY A 38 0.33 0.02 8.82
CA GLY A 38 1.23 0.75 9.72
C GLY A 38 1.02 0.44 11.21
N GLY A 39 0.07 -0.44 11.54
CA GLY A 39 -0.34 -0.75 12.90
C GLY A 39 -1.31 0.27 13.48
N MET A 40 -1.97 -0.13 14.57
CA MET A 40 -2.91 0.71 15.33
C MET A 40 -2.24 1.85 16.07
N GLU A 41 -0.95 1.75 16.34
CA GLU A 41 -0.22 2.78 17.07
C GLU A 41 -0.15 4.10 16.28
N ILE A 42 0.02 4.02 14.96
CA ILE A 42 0.06 5.22 14.10
C ILE A 42 -1.32 5.89 14.08
N LEU A 43 -2.41 5.12 13.97
CA LEU A 43 -3.75 5.70 14.00
C LEU A 43 -4.07 6.32 15.35
N ARG A 44 -3.65 5.69 16.45
CA ARG A 44 -3.79 6.24 17.80
C ARG A 44 -2.96 7.49 18.00
N TYR A 45 -1.77 7.57 17.39
CA TYR A 45 -0.95 8.78 17.42
C TYR A 45 -1.61 9.95 16.68
N GLU A 46 -2.30 9.67 15.58
CA GLU A 46 -3.03 10.64 14.78
C GLU A 46 -4.48 10.88 15.25
N ALA A 47 -4.92 10.17 16.28
CA ALA A 47 -6.26 10.30 16.82
C ALA A 47 -6.52 11.72 17.34
N GLY A 48 -7.69 12.24 16.98
CA GLY A 48 -8.14 13.59 17.30
C GLY A 48 -7.46 14.71 16.50
N LYS A 49 -6.75 14.38 15.40
CA LYS A 49 -6.04 15.36 14.56
C LYS A 49 -6.50 15.30 13.10
N ASP A 50 -6.18 16.37 12.37
CA ASP A 50 -6.14 16.34 10.90
C ASP A 50 -4.82 15.72 10.46
N ALA A 51 -4.90 14.50 9.93
CA ALA A 51 -3.77 13.72 9.45
C ALA A 51 -3.69 13.73 7.92
N THR A 52 -4.32 14.70 7.24
CA THR A 52 -4.32 14.79 5.77
C THR A 52 -2.89 14.77 5.21
N ALA A 53 -1.99 15.56 5.79
CA ALA A 53 -0.60 15.62 5.32
C ALA A 53 0.12 14.28 5.49
N GLN A 54 0.03 13.66 6.66
CA GLN A 54 0.63 12.36 6.96
C GLN A 54 0.04 11.25 6.06
N PHE A 55 -1.27 11.30 5.82
CA PHE A 55 -1.94 10.35 4.95
C PHE A 55 -1.46 10.44 3.50
N GLU A 56 -1.23 11.67 2.99
CA GLU A 56 -0.67 11.89 1.66
C GLU A 56 0.81 11.52 1.57
N ASP A 57 1.61 11.88 2.56
CA ASP A 57 3.06 11.68 2.57
C ASP A 57 3.44 10.18 2.57
N ILE A 58 2.64 9.36 3.28
CA ILE A 58 2.77 7.89 3.28
C ILE A 58 2.35 7.28 1.93
N GLY A 59 1.59 8.01 1.10
CA GLY A 59 1.19 7.58 -0.23
C GLY A 59 0.16 6.45 -0.22
N HIS A 60 -0.90 6.57 0.59
CA HIS A 60 -1.99 5.59 0.59
C HIS A 60 -2.65 5.45 -0.79
N THR A 61 -2.83 4.21 -1.25
CA THR A 61 -3.35 3.90 -2.59
C THR A 61 -4.81 4.39 -2.77
N ARG A 62 -5.27 4.56 -4.02
CA ARG A 62 -6.68 4.93 -4.29
C ARG A 62 -7.66 3.93 -3.71
N ARG A 63 -7.26 2.66 -3.73
CA ARG A 63 -8.01 1.57 -3.12
C ARG A 63 -8.15 1.89 -1.62
N ALA A 64 -7.07 2.13 -0.88
CA ALA A 64 -7.13 2.46 0.56
C ALA A 64 -8.10 3.61 0.88
N ARG A 65 -8.13 4.65 0.04
CA ARG A 65 -9.05 5.77 0.18
C ARG A 65 -10.52 5.38 0.01
N GLN A 66 -10.83 4.47 -0.91
CA GLN A 66 -12.19 3.99 -1.12
C GLN A 66 -12.70 3.16 0.06
N ASP A 67 -11.82 2.38 0.69
CA ASP A 67 -12.19 1.56 1.84
C ASP A 67 -12.45 2.39 3.11
N MET A 68 -11.90 3.60 3.19
CA MET A 68 -12.20 4.55 4.27
C MET A 68 -13.67 4.99 4.28
N ASP A 69 -14.39 4.92 3.16
CA ASP A 69 -15.80 5.31 3.10
C ASP A 69 -16.67 4.51 4.09
N LYS A 70 -16.24 3.29 4.46
CA LYS A 70 -16.91 2.42 5.46
C LYS A 70 -16.86 3.00 6.88
N TYR A 71 -15.87 3.84 7.17
CA TYR A 71 -15.59 4.41 8.48
C TYR A 71 -15.99 5.88 8.59
N TYR A 72 -16.63 6.43 7.55
CA TYR A 72 -16.98 7.83 7.48
C TYR A 72 -18.00 8.22 8.55
N VAL A 73 -17.72 9.33 9.25
CA VAL A 73 -18.58 9.89 10.30
C VAL A 73 -19.25 11.18 9.86
N GLY A 74 -18.51 12.06 9.17
CA GLY A 74 -18.99 13.40 8.84
C GLY A 74 -17.97 14.28 8.14
N GLU A 75 -18.39 15.48 7.76
CA GLU A 75 -17.54 16.53 7.18
C GLU A 75 -16.76 17.23 8.29
N TYR A 76 -15.46 17.44 8.09
CA TYR A 76 -14.59 18.12 9.03
C TYR A 76 -14.61 19.63 8.79
N ALA A 77 -15.04 20.38 9.80
CA ALA A 77 -14.96 21.83 9.83
C ALA A 77 -13.68 22.26 10.54
N ALA A 78 -12.56 22.26 9.79
CA ALA A 78 -11.31 22.82 10.26
C ALA A 78 -11.49 24.32 10.59
N VAL A 79 -10.95 24.76 11.72
CA VAL A 79 -10.89 26.19 12.08
C VAL A 79 -10.07 26.92 11.02
N GLY A 80 -10.74 27.56 10.07
CA GLY A 80 -10.13 28.30 8.95
C GLY A 80 -10.70 28.00 7.56
N SER A 81 -11.50 26.94 7.39
CA SER A 81 -12.08 26.62 6.07
C SER A 81 -13.39 27.38 5.84
N ARG A 82 -13.27 28.60 5.32
CA ARG A 82 -14.40 29.32 4.71
C ARG A 82 -14.88 28.51 3.50
N SER A 83 -16.15 28.10 3.53
CA SER A 83 -16.87 27.58 2.35
C SER A 83 -16.62 28.50 1.16
N THR A 84 -16.07 27.96 0.07
CA THR A 84 -16.01 28.67 -1.21
C THR A 84 -16.58 27.79 -2.31
N VAL A 85 -17.72 28.24 -2.82
CA VAL A 85 -18.24 27.98 -4.17
C VAL A 85 -18.91 29.28 -4.62
N PRO A 86 -18.95 29.61 -5.92
CA PRO A 86 -17.82 29.82 -6.81
C PRO A 86 -17.88 31.23 -7.44
N SER A 87 -16.74 31.86 -7.79
CA SER A 87 -16.73 33.00 -8.74
C SER A 87 -15.31 33.30 -9.24
N GLY A 88 -15.18 33.35 -10.57
CA GLY A 88 -14.34 34.34 -11.25
C GLY A 88 -12.83 34.13 -11.24
N HIS A 89 -12.34 33.50 -12.30
CA HIS A 89 -11.03 33.63 -12.93
C HIS A 89 -10.11 34.77 -12.40
N SER A 90 -8.91 34.38 -11.97
CA SER A 90 -7.68 35.14 -12.27
C SER A 90 -6.54 34.16 -12.50
N PRO A 91 -5.68 34.38 -13.52
CA PRO A 91 -4.70 33.40 -13.95
C PRO A 91 -3.49 33.36 -13.01
N PRO A 92 -2.80 32.20 -12.89
CA PRO A 92 -1.54 32.10 -12.15
C PRO A 92 -0.38 32.73 -12.95
N PRO A 93 0.74 33.09 -12.27
CA PRO A 93 1.92 33.66 -12.91
C PRO A 93 2.63 32.63 -13.83
N PRO A 94 3.43 33.09 -14.82
CA PRO A 94 4.01 32.21 -15.82
C PRO A 94 5.16 31.37 -15.24
N VAL A 95 5.14 30.07 -15.54
CA VAL A 95 6.27 29.15 -15.33
C VAL A 95 7.17 29.16 -16.56
N PRO A 96 8.51 29.13 -16.41
CA PRO A 96 9.42 29.08 -17.54
C PRO A 96 9.34 27.71 -18.25
N SER A 97 9.16 27.78 -19.56
CA SER A 97 9.05 26.63 -20.46
C SER A 97 10.42 26.04 -20.75
N PHE A 98 10.58 24.72 -20.56
CA PHE A 98 11.61 23.95 -21.26
C PHE A 98 10.98 22.73 -21.94
N LEU A 99 10.66 22.96 -23.22
CA LEU A 99 10.78 22.07 -24.38
C LEU A 99 10.27 20.62 -24.24
N THR A 100 8.99 20.50 -24.55
CA THR A 100 8.33 19.33 -25.15
C THR A 100 9.02 18.92 -26.46
N SER A 101 9.29 17.63 -26.63
CA SER A 101 9.41 16.99 -27.96
C SER A 101 8.26 15.99 -28.12
N PRO A 102 7.63 15.89 -29.31
CA PRO A 102 6.50 14.99 -29.55
C PRO A 102 6.95 13.53 -29.78
N PRO A 103 6.11 12.54 -29.44
CA PRO A 103 6.38 11.14 -29.76
C PRO A 103 6.08 10.83 -31.24
N PRO A 104 6.75 9.82 -31.85
CA PRO A 104 6.46 9.40 -33.22
C PRO A 104 5.16 8.59 -33.33
N PRO A 105 4.54 8.50 -34.52
CA PRO A 105 3.28 7.81 -34.73
C PRO A 105 3.47 6.27 -34.77
N VAL A 106 2.52 5.57 -34.16
CA VAL A 106 2.37 4.11 -34.25
C VAL A 106 1.76 3.72 -35.60
N SER A 107 2.42 2.82 -36.33
CA SER A 107 1.84 2.13 -37.48
C SER A 107 1.40 0.73 -37.06
N SER A 108 0.12 0.47 -37.27
CA SER A 108 -0.59 -0.81 -37.12
C SER A 108 -0.24 -1.77 -38.26
N SER A 109 -0.42 -3.08 -38.01
CA SER A 109 -0.47 -4.25 -38.95
C SER A 109 0.64 -5.28 -38.64
N LEU A 110 0.44 -6.59 -38.46
CA LEU A 110 -0.65 -7.54 -38.69
C LEU A 110 -0.33 -8.86 -37.92
N THR A 111 -1.39 -9.59 -37.54
CA THR A 111 -1.53 -11.07 -37.52
C THR A 111 -0.41 -11.98 -36.95
N SER A 112 -0.73 -12.72 -35.89
CA SER A 112 -0.64 -14.19 -35.91
C SER A 112 -1.37 -14.80 -34.70
N SER A 113 -2.24 -15.77 -34.98
CA SER A 113 -3.01 -16.55 -34.01
C SER A 113 -2.10 -17.45 -33.16
N PRO A 114 -2.44 -17.76 -31.90
CA PRO A 114 -1.72 -18.76 -31.11
C PRO A 114 -2.16 -20.21 -31.49
N PRO A 115 -1.28 -21.22 -31.31
CA PRO A 115 -1.60 -22.62 -31.56
C PRO A 115 -2.48 -23.23 -30.44
N PRO A 116 -3.20 -24.34 -30.70
CA PRO A 116 -4.06 -24.98 -29.70
C PRO A 116 -3.26 -25.80 -28.69
N MET A 117 -3.66 -25.74 -27.42
CA MET A 117 -3.16 -26.59 -26.32
C MET A 117 -3.64 -28.05 -26.49
N PRO A 118 -2.86 -29.05 -26.02
CA PRO A 118 -3.30 -30.44 -26.01
C PRO A 118 -4.35 -30.69 -24.93
N SER A 119 -5.44 -31.35 -25.33
CA SER A 119 -6.53 -31.81 -24.48
C SER A 119 -6.14 -33.09 -23.75
N PHE A 120 -6.30 -33.12 -22.42
CA PHE A 120 -6.20 -34.35 -21.63
C PHE A 120 -7.58 -34.72 -21.04
N PRO A 121 -7.86 -36.03 -20.90
CA PRO A 121 -9.21 -36.57 -20.85
C PRO A 121 -9.96 -36.30 -19.55
N THR A 122 -11.23 -35.93 -19.73
CA THR A 122 -12.25 -35.79 -18.69
C THR A 122 -12.83 -37.15 -18.34
N SER A 123 -12.76 -37.56 -17.07
CA SER A 123 -13.81 -38.40 -16.46
C SER A 123 -13.79 -38.36 -14.94
N PRO A 124 -14.94 -38.64 -14.30
CA PRO A 124 -15.39 -37.87 -13.14
C PRO A 124 -15.26 -38.66 -11.84
N ALA A 125 -14.80 -37.99 -10.79
CA ALA A 125 -15.00 -38.45 -9.42
C ALA A 125 -15.49 -37.27 -8.59
N ALA A 126 -16.69 -37.44 -8.06
CA ALA A 126 -17.41 -36.46 -7.27
C ALA A 126 -16.85 -36.33 -5.84
N ARG A 127 -17.05 -35.11 -5.29
CA ARG A 127 -17.19 -34.68 -3.87
C ARG A 127 -16.05 -33.81 -3.35
N PRO A 128 -16.32 -32.92 -2.37
CA PRO A 128 -17.54 -32.14 -2.12
C PRO A 128 -17.26 -30.63 -2.00
N ALA A 129 -18.30 -29.82 -2.14
CA ALA A 129 -18.26 -28.38 -1.93
C ALA A 129 -17.79 -28.03 -0.51
N LEU A 130 -16.66 -27.34 -0.39
CA LEU A 130 -16.23 -26.72 0.86
C LEU A 130 -16.84 -25.32 0.93
N LYS A 131 -17.89 -25.19 1.74
CA LYS A 131 -18.24 -23.91 2.36
C LYS A 131 -17.10 -23.57 3.33
N GLY A 132 -16.20 -22.69 2.90
CA GLY A 132 -15.17 -22.11 3.75
C GLY A 132 -15.45 -20.63 3.93
N GLU A 133 -16.19 -20.31 4.99
CA GLU A 133 -16.26 -18.99 5.61
C GLU A 133 -14.84 -18.45 5.80
N ILE A 134 -14.54 -17.24 5.30
CA ILE A 134 -13.24 -16.58 5.49
C ILE A 134 -13.20 -16.05 6.94
N THR A 135 -13.00 -16.93 7.90
CA THR A 135 -12.82 -16.57 9.30
C THR A 135 -11.39 -16.12 9.55
N GLY A 136 -11.21 -14.83 9.84
CA GLY A 136 -10.14 -14.28 10.68
C GLY A 136 -8.70 -14.52 10.23
N VAL A 137 -8.06 -13.49 9.68
CA VAL A 137 -6.59 -13.43 9.61
C VAL A 137 -6.07 -13.49 11.05
N GLN A 138 -5.47 -14.62 11.43
CA GLN A 138 -4.83 -14.81 12.74
C GLN A 138 -3.59 -13.92 12.80
N LYS A 139 -3.68 -12.81 13.53
CA LYS A 139 -2.57 -11.86 13.72
C LYS A 139 -1.52 -12.52 14.60
N VAL A 140 -0.39 -12.91 14.00
CA VAL A 140 0.76 -13.45 14.75
C VAL A 140 1.26 -12.35 15.70
N PRO A 141 1.42 -12.63 17.01
CA PRO A 141 1.95 -11.65 17.94
C PRO A 141 3.38 -11.25 17.53
N LEU A 142 3.61 -9.94 17.39
CA LEU A 142 4.92 -9.39 17.04
C LEU A 142 5.90 -9.63 18.19
N ALA A 143 7.15 -10.03 17.87
CA ALA A 143 8.21 -10.09 18.86
C ALA A 143 8.48 -8.69 19.45
N PRO A 144 8.86 -8.56 20.74
CA PRO A 144 9.27 -7.28 21.30
C PRO A 144 10.31 -6.58 20.41
N GLY A 145 10.13 -5.29 20.14
CA GLY A 145 11.05 -4.51 19.29
C GLY A 145 10.87 -4.70 17.77
N HIS A 146 9.80 -5.35 17.30
CA HIS A 146 9.51 -5.55 15.88
C HIS A 146 8.22 -4.85 15.43
N SER A 147 7.89 -3.71 16.06
CA SER A 147 6.78 -2.86 15.63
C SER A 147 7.11 -2.10 14.34
N ALA A 148 6.10 -1.51 13.69
CA ALA A 148 6.31 -0.61 12.57
C ALA A 148 7.17 0.61 12.95
N MET A 149 7.06 1.12 14.18
CA MET A 149 7.93 2.20 14.65
C MET A 149 9.38 1.75 14.86
N ASP A 150 9.60 0.51 15.30
CA ASP A 150 10.94 -0.07 15.36
C ASP A 150 11.54 -0.20 13.97
N TRP A 151 10.73 -0.58 12.97
CA TRP A 151 11.17 -0.61 11.57
C TRP A 151 11.56 0.79 11.05
N VAL A 152 10.80 1.83 11.38
CA VAL A 152 11.17 3.22 11.02
C VAL A 152 12.50 3.63 11.65
N ARG A 153 12.74 3.26 12.92
CA ARG A 153 14.03 3.51 13.57
C ARG A 153 15.18 2.76 12.88
N VAL A 154 14.98 1.50 12.53
CA VAL A 154 15.98 0.67 11.83
C VAL A 154 16.32 1.26 10.46
N THR A 155 15.31 1.60 9.66
CA THR A 155 15.49 2.12 8.30
C THR A 155 16.08 3.52 8.24
N SER A 156 15.88 4.34 9.27
CA SER A 156 16.49 5.68 9.38
C SER A 156 18.02 5.62 9.38
N ALA A 157 18.61 4.53 9.89
CA ALA A 157 20.05 4.31 9.91
C ALA A 157 20.58 3.56 8.67
N MET A 158 19.70 3.15 7.74
CA MET A 158 20.11 2.36 6.57
C MET A 158 20.59 3.25 5.42
N PRO A 159 21.71 2.89 4.77
CA PRO A 159 22.15 3.56 3.57
C PRO A 159 21.12 3.36 2.45
N THR A 160 20.97 4.36 1.59
CA THR A 160 20.11 4.22 0.41
C THR A 160 20.83 3.32 -0.60
N PRO A 161 20.24 2.19 -1.02
CA PRO A 161 20.86 1.29 -1.98
C PRO A 161 21.00 1.95 -3.37
N ASN A 162 22.06 1.58 -4.10
CA ASN A 162 22.27 2.05 -5.46
C ASN A 162 21.32 1.32 -6.42
N ARG A 163 20.55 2.07 -7.21
CA ARG A 163 19.50 1.52 -8.08
C ARG A 163 20.12 0.84 -9.29
N THR A 164 20.14 -0.49 -9.28
CA THR A 164 20.72 -1.33 -10.34
C THR A 164 19.65 -2.20 -11.00
N ARG A 165 19.97 -2.86 -12.12
CA ARG A 165 19.10 -3.86 -12.76
C ARG A 165 19.53 -5.26 -12.35
N TYR A 166 18.56 -6.15 -12.13
CA TYR A 166 18.79 -7.52 -11.71
C TYR A 166 17.95 -8.49 -12.52
N THR A 167 18.47 -9.69 -12.77
CA THR A 167 17.73 -10.78 -13.42
C THR A 167 17.02 -11.65 -12.39
N MET A 168 16.01 -12.40 -12.81
CA MET A 168 15.36 -13.39 -11.94
C MET A 168 16.32 -14.48 -11.46
N ALA A 169 17.31 -14.84 -12.27
CA ALA A 169 18.33 -15.82 -11.89
C ALA A 169 19.22 -15.32 -10.74
N GLN A 170 19.51 -14.01 -10.68
CA GLN A 170 20.21 -13.41 -9.54
C GLN A 170 19.30 -13.39 -8.31
N VAL A 171 18.05 -12.95 -8.46
CA VAL A 171 17.09 -12.92 -7.33
C VAL A 171 16.90 -14.29 -6.70
N ALA A 172 16.82 -15.35 -7.50
CA ALA A 172 16.62 -16.72 -7.02
C ALA A 172 17.77 -17.25 -6.13
N GLN A 173 18.97 -16.65 -6.20
CA GLN A 173 20.10 -17.01 -5.34
C GLN A 173 19.89 -16.55 -3.89
N HIS A 174 19.12 -15.48 -3.70
CA HIS A 174 18.84 -14.85 -2.41
C HIS A 174 17.51 -15.37 -1.85
N CYS A 175 17.50 -16.66 -1.49
CA CYS A 175 16.30 -17.40 -1.12
C CYS A 175 16.23 -17.85 0.35
N THR A 176 17.05 -17.27 1.25
CA THR A 176 17.14 -17.70 2.65
C THR A 176 16.74 -16.58 3.61
N ARG A 177 16.39 -16.92 4.87
CA ARG A 177 15.98 -15.91 5.87
C ARG A 177 17.03 -14.82 6.12
N ASN A 178 18.32 -15.16 6.00
CA ASN A 178 19.43 -14.25 6.24
C ASN A 178 19.98 -13.64 4.94
N ASP A 179 19.37 -13.96 3.80
CA ASP A 179 19.69 -13.44 2.48
C ASP A 179 18.45 -13.57 1.60
N ALA A 180 17.53 -12.63 1.78
CA ALA A 180 16.15 -12.72 1.32
C ALA A 180 15.82 -11.60 0.33
N TRP A 181 15.73 -11.93 -0.96
CA TRP A 181 15.28 -10.97 -1.97
C TRP A 181 13.90 -11.31 -2.48
N ILE A 182 13.15 -10.29 -2.86
CA ILE A 182 11.80 -10.44 -3.42
C ILE A 182 11.60 -9.45 -4.56
N VAL A 183 10.89 -9.87 -5.62
CA VAL A 183 10.41 -8.95 -6.65
C VAL A 183 8.95 -8.61 -6.39
N LEU A 184 8.65 -7.32 -6.39
CA LEU A 184 7.29 -6.78 -6.31
C LEU A 184 7.14 -5.67 -7.35
N HIS A 185 6.17 -5.83 -8.25
CA HIS A 185 5.87 -4.87 -9.32
C HIS A 185 7.09 -4.49 -10.18
N GLY A 186 7.94 -5.46 -10.49
CA GLY A 186 9.16 -5.25 -11.29
C GLY A 186 10.29 -4.53 -10.55
N LEU A 187 10.19 -4.32 -9.24
CA LEU A 187 11.26 -3.82 -8.39
C LEU A 187 11.83 -4.92 -7.52
N VAL A 188 13.14 -4.94 -7.34
CA VAL A 188 13.86 -5.91 -6.51
C VAL A 188 14.17 -5.30 -5.15
N TYR A 189 13.79 -6.01 -4.08
CA TYR A 189 13.98 -5.58 -2.70
C TYR A 189 14.81 -6.60 -1.93
N ASP A 190 15.80 -6.12 -1.18
CA ASP A 190 16.44 -6.91 -0.12
C ASP A 190 15.63 -6.76 1.18
N VAL A 191 14.84 -7.79 1.49
CA VAL A 191 13.96 -7.81 2.66
C VAL A 191 14.58 -8.54 3.85
N THR A 192 15.88 -8.90 3.80
CA THR A 192 16.57 -9.66 4.85
C THR A 192 16.33 -9.09 6.25
N ARG A 193 16.43 -7.77 6.40
CA ARG A 193 16.20 -7.09 7.69
C ARG A 193 14.74 -6.90 8.05
N TYR A 194 13.83 -7.04 7.08
CA TYR A 194 12.40 -6.82 7.24
C TYR A 194 11.65 -8.12 7.58
N VAL A 195 12.23 -9.30 7.34
CA VAL A 195 11.57 -10.61 7.55
C VAL A 195 10.91 -10.71 8.93
N ASP A 196 11.59 -10.24 9.97
CA ASP A 196 11.09 -10.32 11.35
C ASP A 196 10.14 -9.19 11.75
N PHE A 197 10.07 -8.14 10.94
CA PHE A 197 9.14 -7.01 11.09
C PHE A 197 7.86 -7.19 10.26
N HIS A 198 7.79 -8.24 9.42
CA HIS A 198 6.63 -8.50 8.59
C HIS A 198 5.40 -8.84 9.47
N PRO A 199 4.28 -8.10 9.37
CA PRO A 199 3.10 -8.31 10.22
C PRO A 199 2.45 -9.69 10.08
N GLY A 200 2.57 -10.32 8.90
CA GLY A 200 2.13 -11.70 8.67
C GLY A 200 3.10 -12.77 9.19
N GLY A 201 4.22 -12.34 9.78
CA GLY A 201 5.28 -13.19 10.30
C GLY A 201 6.29 -13.65 9.24
N PRO A 202 7.44 -14.21 9.68
CA PRO A 202 8.51 -14.67 8.79
C PRO A 202 8.06 -15.73 7.77
N SER A 203 7.21 -16.67 8.19
CA SER A 203 6.77 -17.78 7.32
C SER A 203 6.04 -17.29 6.08
N GLU A 204 5.21 -16.25 6.20
CA GLU A 204 4.44 -15.74 5.07
C GLU A 204 5.30 -14.97 4.07
N ILE A 205 6.20 -14.11 4.54
CA ILE A 205 7.10 -13.36 3.64
C ILE A 205 8.09 -14.31 2.94
N MET A 206 8.57 -15.35 3.62
CA MET A 206 9.49 -16.34 3.06
C MET A 206 8.90 -17.12 1.87
N ARG A 207 7.57 -17.18 1.70
CA ARG A 207 6.92 -17.79 0.53
C ARG A 207 7.22 -17.06 -0.77
N GLY A 208 7.48 -15.75 -0.70
CA GLY A 208 7.82 -14.91 -1.85
C GLY A 208 9.33 -14.75 -2.10
N VAL A 209 10.17 -15.15 -1.15
CA VAL A 209 11.61 -14.95 -1.19
C VAL A 209 12.27 -15.78 -2.31
N GLY A 210 13.19 -15.16 -3.04
CA GLY A 210 13.84 -15.68 -4.24
C GLY A 210 12.96 -15.65 -5.50
N ARG A 211 11.81 -14.98 -5.49
CA ARG A 211 10.80 -15.05 -6.56
C ARG A 211 10.15 -13.69 -6.85
N ASP A 212 9.39 -13.65 -7.94
CA ASP A 212 8.38 -12.61 -8.14
C ASP A 212 7.12 -12.97 -7.35
N ALA A 213 6.89 -12.18 -6.30
CA ALA A 213 5.80 -12.38 -5.35
C ALA A 213 4.68 -11.36 -5.57
N THR A 214 4.67 -10.63 -6.68
CA THR A 214 3.69 -9.57 -6.95
C THR A 214 2.26 -10.05 -6.78
N GLN A 215 1.91 -11.21 -7.34
CA GLN A 215 0.55 -11.76 -7.21
C GLN A 215 0.20 -12.16 -5.78
N LEU A 216 1.15 -12.75 -5.05
CA LEU A 216 0.96 -13.13 -3.64
C LEU A 216 0.74 -11.88 -2.77
N PHE A 217 1.52 -10.84 -3.05
CA PHE A 217 1.43 -9.55 -2.38
C PHE A 217 0.10 -8.86 -2.68
N ASP A 218 -0.30 -8.74 -3.94
CA ASP A 218 -1.55 -8.07 -4.33
C ASP A 218 -2.80 -8.76 -3.79
N ALA A 219 -2.77 -10.09 -3.68
CA ALA A 219 -3.87 -10.85 -3.10
C ALA A 219 -4.02 -10.62 -1.59
N THR A 220 -2.90 -10.42 -0.88
CA THR A 220 -2.87 -10.40 0.59
C THR A 220 -2.80 -8.98 1.16
N HIS A 221 -2.11 -8.08 0.46
CA HIS A 221 -1.74 -6.73 0.90
C HIS A 221 -2.09 -5.62 -0.11
N PRO A 222 -3.27 -5.62 -0.77
CA PRO A 222 -3.57 -4.69 -1.87
C PRO A 222 -3.60 -3.20 -1.46
N TRP A 223 -3.57 -2.94 -0.15
CA TRP A 223 -3.63 -1.60 0.44
C TRP A 223 -2.26 -1.09 0.90
N VAL A 224 -1.25 -1.96 0.94
CA VAL A 224 0.08 -1.64 1.46
C VAL A 224 0.89 -0.93 0.38
N ASN A 225 1.35 0.28 0.67
CA ASN A 225 2.33 0.95 -0.18
C ASN A 225 3.73 0.38 0.08
N VAL A 226 4.07 -0.69 -0.64
CA VAL A 226 5.37 -1.35 -0.49
C VAL A 226 6.54 -0.45 -0.87
N ASN A 227 6.35 0.46 -1.82
CA ASN A 227 7.40 1.38 -2.24
C ASN A 227 7.81 2.34 -1.12
N PHE A 228 6.87 2.73 -0.26
CA PHE A 228 7.16 3.53 0.92
C PHE A 228 7.73 2.66 2.05
N LEU A 229 7.05 1.56 2.38
CA LEU A 229 7.43 0.66 3.48
C LEU A 229 8.84 0.06 3.32
N LEU A 230 9.19 -0.32 2.09
CA LEU A 230 10.45 -0.97 1.73
C LEU A 230 11.35 -0.05 0.90
N GLN A 231 11.15 1.26 0.95
CA GLN A 231 11.92 2.23 0.15
C GLN A 231 13.43 2.04 0.31
N LYS A 232 13.89 1.81 1.55
CA LYS A 232 15.30 1.60 1.90
C LYS A 232 15.82 0.20 1.56
N CYS A 233 14.93 -0.73 1.26
CA CYS A 233 15.26 -2.10 0.81
C CYS A 233 15.31 -2.21 -0.72
N CYS A 234 14.80 -1.22 -1.46
CA CYS A 234 14.69 -1.26 -2.92
C CYS A 234 16.06 -1.17 -3.61
N MET A 235 16.58 -2.29 -4.08
CA MET A 235 17.86 -2.35 -4.78
C MET A 235 17.78 -1.90 -6.24
N GLY A 236 16.60 -1.98 -6.87
CA GLY A 236 16.41 -1.46 -8.22
C GLY A 236 15.36 -2.20 -9.03
N GLN A 237 15.57 -2.32 -10.33
CA GLN A 237 14.57 -2.86 -11.28
C GLN A 237 14.89 -4.31 -11.67
N LEU A 238 13.84 -5.10 -11.86
CA LEU A 238 13.97 -6.39 -12.52
C LEU A 238 14.16 -6.17 -14.03
N ASP A 239 15.18 -6.81 -14.59
CA ASP A 239 15.44 -6.82 -16.02
C ASP A 239 14.59 -7.90 -16.70
N ILE A 240 13.76 -7.47 -17.64
CA ILE A 240 12.87 -8.33 -18.41
C ILE A 240 13.53 -8.53 -19.78
N ALA A 241 14.71 -9.14 -19.76
CA ALA A 241 15.47 -9.50 -20.95
C ALA A 241 15.12 -10.93 -21.40
#